data_AF-A0A1H1EYK7-F1
#
_entry.id   AF-A0A1H1EYK7-F1
#
_cell.length_a   1.000
_cell.length_b   1.000
_cell.length_c   1.000
_cell.angle_alpha   90.00
_cell.angle_beta   90.00
_cell.angle_gamma   90.00
#
_symmetry.space_group_name_H-M   'P 1'
#
loop_
_entity.id
_entity.type
_entity.pdbx_description
1 polymer ?
#
loop_
_entity_poly.entity_id
_entity_poly.type
_entity_poly.pdbx_seq_one_letter_code
_entity_poly.pdbx_strand_id
1 'polypeptide(L)'
;MALLEELGPVFVFALTAGVSAFVTLGARRSHRDGTRPFGSALRVGLLGAGLLYLAATLARSLATGGSAEDVPGLLFVALVAFLVLAVLPLAVGRRLLRRATGVDSDTALRFAADGWAVTMLAVFGLYLAYWLLAQGLYYPGHGRICYIDQCTGVTVASAVTILAGSLVAVLGPGLAGLRLRAAAEE
;
A
#
# COMPACT_ATOMS: atom_id res chain seq x y z
N MET A 1 -13.40 18.51 12.26
CA MET A 1 -12.84 18.20 10.92
C MET A 1 -11.32 18.39 10.87
N ALA A 2 -10.75 19.43 11.49
CA ALA A 2 -9.30 19.69 11.52
C ALA A 2 -8.43 18.51 12.02
N LEU A 3 -8.82 17.81 13.09
CA LEU A 3 -8.01 16.71 13.66
C LEU A 3 -7.82 15.52 12.69
N LEU A 4 -8.81 15.26 11.82
CA LEU A 4 -8.76 14.15 10.87
C LEU A 4 -7.86 14.46 9.67
N GLU A 5 -7.73 15.74 9.32
CA GLU A 5 -6.82 16.23 8.28
C GLU A 5 -5.37 16.22 8.77
N GLU A 6 -5.13 16.58 10.04
CA GLU A 6 -3.80 16.50 10.65
C GLU A 6 -3.31 15.05 10.85
N LEU A 7 -4.22 14.11 11.07
CA LEU A 7 -3.92 12.67 11.19
C LEU A 7 -3.75 11.95 9.85
N GLY A 8 -4.01 12.62 8.72
CA GLY A 8 -3.92 12.03 7.37
C GLY A 8 -2.61 11.28 7.11
N PRO A 9 -1.44 11.91 7.31
CA PRO A 9 -0.14 11.26 7.13
C PRO A 9 0.08 10.05 8.05
N VAL A 10 -0.34 10.15 9.31
CA VAL A 10 -0.23 9.05 10.28
C VAL A 10 -1.08 7.85 9.84
N PHE A 11 -2.28 8.12 9.33
CA PHE A 11 -3.18 7.09 8.82
C PHE A 11 -2.62 6.42 7.56
N VAL A 12 -2.09 7.21 6.61
CA VAL A 12 -1.45 6.66 5.39
C VAL A 12 -0.21 5.85 5.73
N PHE A 13 0.62 6.31 6.66
CA PHE A 13 1.78 5.55 7.16
C PHE A 13 1.37 4.20 7.76
N ALA A 14 0.38 4.22 8.67
CA ALA A 14 -0.11 3.02 9.32
C ALA A 14 -0.65 2.00 8.30
N LEU A 15 -1.40 2.46 7.30
CA LEU A 15 -2.00 1.62 6.27
C LEU A 15 -1.01 1.07 5.23
N THR A 16 0.10 1.78 4.99
CA THR A 16 1.09 1.38 3.98
C THR A 16 2.27 0.65 4.62
N ALA A 17 3.22 1.41 5.18
CA ALA A 17 4.42 0.90 5.81
C ALA A 17 4.11 0.07 7.06
N GLY A 18 3.13 0.50 7.87
CA GLY A 18 2.73 -0.22 9.08
C GLY A 18 2.21 -1.62 8.77
N VAL A 19 1.13 -1.72 7.98
CA VAL A 19 0.53 -3.01 7.60
C VAL A 19 1.55 -3.92 6.92
N SER A 20 2.33 -3.40 5.95
CA SER A 20 3.32 -4.22 5.24
C SER A 20 4.42 -4.76 6.16
N ALA A 21 4.93 -3.95 7.10
CA ALA A 21 5.90 -4.38 8.09
C ALA A 21 5.31 -5.43 9.05
N PHE A 22 4.12 -5.19 9.61
CA PHE A 22 3.48 -6.13 10.55
C PHE A 22 3.16 -7.48 9.90
N VAL A 23 2.60 -7.46 8.68
CA VAL A 23 2.28 -8.68 7.94
C VAL A 23 3.55 -9.47 7.60
N THR A 24 4.61 -8.78 7.17
CA THR A 24 5.89 -9.42 6.81
C THR A 24 6.61 -9.99 8.03
N LEU A 25 6.69 -9.22 9.12
CA LEU A 25 7.31 -9.67 10.38
C LEU A 25 6.52 -10.81 11.02
N GLY A 26 5.19 -10.74 11.01
CA GLY A 26 4.31 -11.81 11.50
C GLY A 26 4.50 -13.10 10.71
N ALA A 27 4.57 -12.99 9.38
CA ALA A 27 4.84 -14.14 8.51
C ALA A 27 6.22 -14.74 8.74
N ARG A 28 7.25 -13.90 8.91
CA ARG A 28 8.63 -14.35 9.25
C ARG A 28 8.68 -15.06 10.60
N ARG A 29 8.02 -14.52 11.62
CA ARG A 29 8.00 -15.11 12.97
C ARG A 29 7.33 -16.47 12.95
N SER A 30 6.12 -16.56 12.39
CA SER A 30 5.39 -17.83 12.25
C SER A 30 6.19 -18.86 11.44
N HIS A 31 6.92 -18.42 10.42
CA HIS A 31 7.78 -19.31 9.65
C HIS A 31 8.99 -19.82 10.44
N ARG A 32 9.67 -18.93 11.19
CA ARG A 32 10.81 -19.31 12.05
C ARG A 32 10.43 -20.25 13.17
N ASP A 33 9.24 -20.08 13.73
CA ASP A 33 8.71 -20.94 14.79
C ASP A 33 8.31 -22.35 14.27
N GLY A 34 8.55 -22.64 12.98
CA GLY A 34 8.23 -23.93 12.35
C GLY A 34 6.74 -24.20 12.18
N THR A 35 5.88 -23.26 12.58
CA THR A 35 4.43 -23.47 12.63
C THR A 35 3.80 -23.60 11.25
N ARG A 36 4.26 -22.83 10.25
CA ARG A 36 3.69 -22.78 8.89
C ARG A 36 4.72 -22.41 7.81
N PRO A 37 4.52 -22.84 6.54
CA PRO A 37 5.24 -22.27 5.39
C PRO A 37 5.01 -20.76 5.28
N PHE A 38 6.02 -20.01 4.83
CA PHE A 38 5.98 -18.54 4.79
C PHE A 38 4.78 -18.01 3.99
N GLY A 39 4.52 -18.57 2.79
CA GLY A 39 3.36 -18.17 1.99
C GLY A 39 2.01 -18.36 2.70
N SER A 40 1.86 -19.39 3.53
CA SER A 40 0.64 -19.62 4.32
C SER A 40 0.51 -18.64 5.48
N ALA A 41 1.61 -18.35 6.17
CA ALA A 41 1.64 -17.35 7.24
C ALA A 41 1.34 -15.93 6.70
N LEU A 42 1.91 -15.59 5.53
CA LEU A 42 1.67 -14.33 4.85
C LEU A 42 0.21 -14.16 4.42
N ARG A 43 -0.42 -15.22 3.89
CA ARG A 43 -1.87 -15.20 3.56
C ARG A 43 -2.73 -14.90 4.78
N VAL A 44 -2.43 -15.53 5.93
CA VAL A 44 -3.18 -15.29 7.16
C VAL A 44 -2.98 -13.85 7.65
N GLY A 45 -1.75 -13.34 7.61
CA GLY A 45 -1.47 -11.94 7.94
C GLY A 45 -2.20 -10.96 7.02
N LEU A 46 -2.19 -11.23 5.71
CA LEU A 46 -2.92 -10.44 4.71
C LEU A 46 -4.43 -10.47 4.93
N LEU A 47 -5.02 -11.64 5.21
CA LEU A 47 -6.45 -11.76 5.53
C LEU A 47 -6.80 -10.99 6.80
N GLY A 48 -5.97 -11.09 7.85
CA GLY A 48 -6.15 -10.32 9.09
C GLY A 48 -6.10 -8.81 8.84
N ALA A 49 -5.10 -8.34 8.09
CA ALA A 49 -4.98 -6.94 7.71
C ALA A 49 -6.17 -6.45 6.85
N GLY A 50 -6.63 -7.28 5.91
CA GLY A 50 -7.80 -6.98 5.10
C GLY A 50 -9.08 -6.86 5.94
N LEU A 51 -9.29 -7.78 6.89
CA LEU A 51 -10.43 -7.73 7.82
C LEU A 51 -10.38 -6.48 8.72
N LEU A 52 -9.19 -6.13 9.23
CA LEU A 52 -9.00 -4.91 10.01
C LEU A 52 -9.31 -3.66 9.17
N TYR A 53 -8.88 -3.64 7.91
CA TYR A 53 -9.19 -2.54 6.99
C TYR A 53 -10.69 -2.41 6.74
N LEU A 54 -11.38 -3.54 6.47
CA LEU A 54 -12.83 -3.58 6.30
C LEU A 54 -13.55 -3.09 7.56
N ALA A 55 -13.16 -3.57 8.73
CA ALA A 55 -13.73 -3.16 10.01
C ALA A 55 -13.53 -1.66 10.27
N ALA A 56 -12.34 -1.12 10.02
CA ALA A 56 -12.04 0.30 10.16
C ALA A 56 -12.86 1.16 9.17
N THR A 57 -13.03 0.69 7.94
CA THR A 57 -13.81 1.41 6.91
C THR A 57 -15.30 1.42 7.27
N LEU A 58 -15.84 0.30 7.75
CA LEU A 58 -17.22 0.20 8.26
C LEU A 58 -17.43 1.09 9.49
N ALA A 59 -16.52 1.04 10.46
CA ALA A 59 -16.60 1.87 11.67
C ALA A 59 -16.59 3.36 11.32
N ARG A 60 -15.74 3.77 10.36
CA ARG A 60 -15.73 5.15 9.85
C ARG A 60 -17.06 5.50 9.18
N SER A 61 -17.59 4.65 8.32
CA SER A 61 -18.87 4.87 7.64
C SER A 61 -20.02 5.07 8.64
N LEU A 62 -20.08 4.22 9.67
CA LEU A 62 -21.07 4.33 10.75
C LEU A 62 -20.89 5.63 11.55
N ALA A 63 -19.65 5.99 11.87
CA ALA A 63 -19.35 7.21 12.62
C ALA A 63 -19.68 8.51 11.84
N THR A 64 -19.66 8.47 10.51
CA THR A 64 -20.02 9.62 9.66
C THR A 64 -21.50 9.64 9.24
N GLY A 65 -22.33 8.72 9.75
CA GLY A 65 -23.76 8.65 9.42
C GLY A 65 -24.04 8.12 8.01
N GLY A 66 -23.15 7.31 7.45
CA GLY A 66 -23.31 6.72 6.12
C GLY A 66 -24.51 5.77 6.02
N SER A 67 -25.13 5.71 4.83
CA SER A 67 -26.27 4.84 4.56
C SER A 67 -25.84 3.37 4.47
N ALA A 68 -26.71 2.45 4.90
CA ALA A 68 -26.52 1.02 4.68
C ALA A 68 -26.45 0.64 3.19
N GLU A 69 -27.01 1.47 2.31
CA GLU A 69 -27.01 1.29 0.86
C GLU A 69 -25.64 1.54 0.23
N ASP A 70 -24.78 2.33 0.87
CA ASP A 70 -23.42 2.63 0.38
C ASP A 70 -22.40 1.55 0.76
N VAL A 71 -22.74 0.71 1.74
CA VAL A 71 -21.86 -0.32 2.30
C VAL A 71 -21.33 -1.29 1.24
N PRO A 72 -22.15 -1.85 0.32
CA PRO A 72 -21.65 -2.77 -0.71
C PRO A 72 -20.60 -2.14 -1.63
N GLY A 73 -20.81 -0.88 -2.05
CA GLY A 73 -19.86 -0.15 -2.89
C GLY A 73 -18.54 0.13 -2.16
N LEU A 74 -18.64 0.55 -0.90
CA LEU A 74 -17.49 0.82 -0.04
C LEU A 74 -16.64 -0.45 0.20
N LEU A 75 -17.29 -1.59 0.45
CA LEU A 75 -16.63 -2.89 0.59
C LEU A 75 -15.95 -3.33 -0.71
N PHE A 76 -16.59 -3.10 -1.86
CA PHE A 76 -16.00 -3.40 -3.16
C PHE A 76 -14.73 -2.57 -3.41
N VAL A 77 -14.79 -1.25 -3.15
CA VAL A 77 -13.62 -0.37 -3.29
C VAL A 77 -12.50 -0.79 -2.34
N ALA A 78 -12.82 -1.13 -1.09
CA ALA A 78 -11.83 -1.61 -0.12
C ALA A 78 -11.18 -2.93 -0.58
N LEU A 79 -11.96 -3.86 -1.12
CA LEU A 79 -11.47 -5.12 -1.67
C LEU A 79 -10.54 -4.89 -2.87
N VAL A 80 -10.95 -4.05 -3.82
CA VAL A 80 -10.13 -3.72 -5.00
C VAL A 80 -8.83 -3.04 -4.56
N ALA A 81 -8.89 -2.08 -3.64
CA ALA A 81 -7.71 -1.43 -3.09
C ALA A 81 -6.76 -2.43 -2.42
N PHE A 82 -7.28 -3.36 -1.63
CA PHE A 82 -6.48 -4.41 -1.01
C PHE A 82 -5.80 -5.33 -2.05
N LEU A 83 -6.52 -5.73 -3.09
CA LEU A 83 -5.96 -6.55 -4.17
C LEU A 83 -4.84 -5.80 -4.91
N VAL A 84 -5.05 -4.52 -5.20
CA VAL A 84 -4.09 -3.68 -5.95
C VAL A 84 -2.88 -3.28 -5.12
N LEU A 85 -3.03 -3.02 -3.82
CA LEU A 85 -1.96 -2.51 -2.96
C LEU A 85 -1.17 -3.60 -2.23
N ALA A 86 -1.76 -4.78 -2.02
CA ALA A 86 -1.11 -5.87 -1.30
C ALA A 86 -0.85 -7.09 -2.20
N VAL A 87 -1.88 -7.62 -2.86
CA VAL A 87 -1.77 -8.88 -3.60
C VAL A 87 -0.97 -8.70 -4.90
N LEU A 88 -1.30 -7.67 -5.68
CA LEU A 88 -0.66 -7.40 -6.97
C LEU A 88 0.86 -7.15 -6.82
N PRO A 89 1.33 -6.28 -5.89
CA PRO A 89 2.76 -6.03 -5.72
C PRO A 89 3.55 -7.25 -5.30
N LEU A 90 3.01 -8.07 -4.39
CA LEU A 90 3.65 -9.31 -3.96
C LEU A 90 3.67 -10.35 -5.10
N ALA A 91 2.60 -10.44 -5.90
CA ALA A 91 2.53 -11.33 -7.04
C ALA A 91 3.53 -10.93 -8.15
N VAL A 92 3.61 -9.64 -8.46
CA VAL A 92 4.56 -9.07 -9.44
C VAL A 92 5.99 -9.22 -8.93
N GLY A 93 6.27 -8.82 -7.69
CA GLY A 93 7.58 -8.96 -7.06
C GLY A 93 8.07 -10.40 -7.06
N ARG A 94 7.22 -11.36 -6.65
CA ARG A 94 7.54 -12.79 -6.70
C ARG A 94 7.87 -13.26 -8.13
N ARG A 95 7.10 -12.84 -9.13
CA ARG A 95 7.35 -13.20 -10.54
C ARG A 95 8.67 -12.62 -11.04
N LEU A 96 8.97 -11.36 -10.72
CA LEU A 96 10.22 -10.69 -11.08
C LEU A 96 11.43 -11.41 -10.45
N LEU A 97 11.38 -11.70 -9.15
CA LEU A 97 12.44 -12.43 -8.45
C LEU A 97 12.67 -13.82 -9.04
N ARG A 98 11.60 -14.60 -9.28
CA ARG A 98 11.73 -15.93 -9.91
C ARG A 98 12.37 -15.87 -11.29
N ARG A 99 11.99 -14.89 -12.11
CA ARG A 99 12.56 -14.74 -13.46
C ARG A 99 14.02 -14.28 -13.45
N ALA A 100 14.36 -13.35 -12.58
CA ALA A 100 15.70 -12.76 -12.54
C ALA A 100 16.73 -13.69 -11.89
N THR A 101 16.31 -14.55 -10.95
CA THR A 101 17.25 -15.25 -10.07
C THR A 101 17.00 -16.77 -9.93
N GLY A 102 16.02 -17.32 -10.64
CA GLY A 102 15.80 -18.77 -10.74
C GLY A 102 15.37 -19.50 -9.46
N VAL A 103 15.11 -18.79 -8.35
CA VAL A 103 14.80 -19.43 -7.06
C VAL A 103 13.37 -19.94 -6.94
N ASP A 104 13.21 -20.82 -5.95
CA ASP A 104 11.94 -21.37 -5.50
C ASP A 104 10.92 -20.27 -5.18
N SER A 105 9.64 -20.62 -5.40
CA SER A 105 8.55 -19.66 -5.23
C SER A 105 8.40 -19.14 -3.80
N ASP A 106 8.78 -19.91 -2.77
CA ASP A 106 8.65 -19.48 -1.38
C ASP A 106 9.79 -18.51 -1.02
N THR A 107 11.02 -18.80 -1.45
CA THR A 107 12.18 -17.90 -1.30
C THR A 107 11.96 -16.57 -2.04
N ALA A 108 11.47 -16.61 -3.28
CA ALA A 108 11.12 -15.41 -4.03
C ALA A 108 10.02 -14.59 -3.33
N LEU A 109 9.04 -15.24 -2.69
CA LEU A 109 7.97 -14.55 -1.96
C LEU A 109 8.50 -13.90 -0.68
N ARG A 110 9.46 -14.52 0.02
CA ARG A 110 10.11 -13.95 1.20
C ARG A 110 10.83 -12.65 0.87
N PHE A 111 11.74 -12.69 -0.11
CA PHE A 111 12.47 -11.48 -0.53
C PHE A 111 11.53 -10.40 -1.10
N ALA A 112 10.47 -10.78 -1.82
CA ALA A 112 9.46 -9.82 -2.28
C ALA A 112 8.70 -9.16 -1.12
N ALA A 113 8.33 -9.94 -0.08
CA ALA A 113 7.66 -9.41 1.11
C ALA A 113 8.59 -8.50 1.93
N ASP A 114 9.87 -8.82 2.02
CA ASP A 114 10.86 -7.97 2.69
C ASP A 114 11.05 -6.64 1.94
N GLY A 115 11.14 -6.71 0.60
CA GLY A 115 11.18 -5.54 -0.26
C GLY A 115 9.88 -4.72 -0.22
N TRP A 116 8.74 -5.35 0.08
CA TRP A 116 7.43 -4.69 0.13
C TRP A 116 7.36 -3.64 1.24
N ALA A 117 7.86 -3.95 2.45
CA ALA A 117 7.88 -3.00 3.56
C ALA A 117 8.72 -1.74 3.24
N VAL A 118 9.92 -1.94 2.67
CA VAL A 118 10.81 -0.85 2.25
C VAL A 118 10.16 -0.02 1.14
N THR A 119 9.50 -0.68 0.18
CA THR A 119 8.82 -0.01 -0.91
C THR A 119 7.64 0.82 -0.41
N MET A 120 6.85 0.30 0.52
CA MET A 120 5.72 1.02 1.09
C MET A 120 6.15 2.26 1.88
N LEU A 121 7.34 2.25 2.49
CA LEU A 121 7.95 3.47 3.05
C LEU A 121 8.26 4.51 1.96
N ALA A 122 8.75 4.10 0.80
CA ALA A 122 8.99 5.01 -0.32
C ALA A 122 7.68 5.59 -0.89
N VAL A 123 6.64 4.76 -1.01
CA VAL A 123 5.29 5.21 -1.41
C VAL A 123 4.73 6.21 -0.40
N PHE A 124 4.88 5.93 0.89
CA PHE A 124 4.52 6.87 1.95
C PHE A 124 5.30 8.20 1.82
N GLY A 125 6.61 8.14 1.58
CA GLY A 125 7.44 9.33 1.38
C GLY A 125 7.00 10.19 0.19
N LEU A 126 6.64 9.55 -0.93
CA LEU A 126 6.05 10.22 -2.10
C LEU A 126 4.74 10.95 -1.75
N TYR A 127 3.87 10.28 -1.00
CA TYR A 127 2.61 10.86 -0.56
C TYR A 127 2.82 12.01 0.43
N LEU A 128 3.73 11.84 1.40
CA LEU A 128 4.08 12.88 2.38
C LEU A 128 4.68 14.10 1.70
N ALA A 129 5.59 13.91 0.73
CA ALA A 129 6.17 15.00 -0.05
C ALA A 129 5.09 15.76 -0.83
N TYR A 130 4.18 15.05 -1.49
CA TYR A 130 3.02 15.68 -2.15
C TYR A 130 2.16 16.45 -1.15
N TRP A 131 1.82 15.84 -0.01
CA TRP A 131 1.00 16.47 1.03
C TRP A 131 1.63 17.77 1.56
N LEU A 132 2.93 17.75 1.91
CA LEU A 132 3.66 18.92 2.39
C LEU A 132 3.75 20.03 1.33
N LEU A 133 4.01 19.67 0.07
CA LEU A 133 4.06 20.64 -1.03
C LEU A 133 2.67 21.22 -1.33
N ALA A 134 1.63 20.38 -1.30
CA ALA A 134 0.25 20.82 -1.54
C ALA A 134 -0.23 21.81 -0.46
N GLN A 135 0.17 21.64 0.80
CA GLN A 135 -0.15 22.61 1.86
C GLN A 135 0.47 24.00 1.63
N GLY A 136 1.62 24.09 0.95
CA GLY A 136 2.26 25.37 0.61
C GLY A 136 1.82 26.00 -0.72
N LEU A 137 1.25 25.20 -1.63
CA LEU A 137 0.89 25.62 -3.00
C LEU A 137 -0.61 25.84 -3.24
N TYR A 138 -1.50 25.49 -2.30
CA TYR A 138 -2.94 25.74 -2.41
C TYR A 138 -3.32 27.19 -2.06
N TYR A 139 -2.77 28.15 -2.80
CA TYR A 139 -3.42 29.45 -2.95
C TYR A 139 -4.56 29.30 -3.99
N PRO A 140 -5.79 29.73 -3.69
CA PRO A 140 -6.91 29.60 -4.63
C PRO A 140 -6.68 30.53 -5.84
N GLY A 141 -6.18 29.99 -6.96
CA GLY A 141 -6.05 30.77 -8.20
C GLY A 141 -5.40 30.12 -9.41
N HIS A 142 -4.44 29.18 -9.28
CA HIS A 142 -3.55 28.85 -10.41
C HIS A 142 -3.20 27.36 -10.58
N GLY A 143 -4.18 26.45 -10.65
CA GLY A 143 -3.83 25.03 -10.91
C GLY A 143 -4.95 24.01 -11.03
N ARG A 144 -6.18 24.40 -11.37
CA ARG A 144 -7.27 23.45 -11.61
C ARG A 144 -7.35 23.15 -13.11
N ILE A 145 -7.31 21.87 -13.49
CA ILE A 145 -7.73 21.46 -14.83
C ILE A 145 -9.26 21.43 -14.77
N CYS A 146 -9.92 22.43 -15.36
CA CYS A 146 -11.37 22.45 -15.44
C CYS A 146 -11.77 21.91 -16.82
N TYR A 147 -12.49 20.78 -16.83
CA TYR A 147 -13.10 20.24 -18.04
C TYR A 147 -14.58 20.61 -17.97
N ILE A 148 -15.03 21.50 -18.87
CA ILE A 148 -16.46 21.82 -19.08
C ILE A 148 -17.16 22.17 -17.75
N ASP A 149 -16.79 23.31 -17.14
CA ASP A 149 -17.38 23.90 -15.93
C ASP A 149 -17.35 23.07 -14.62
N GLN A 150 -16.75 21.88 -14.61
CA GLN A 150 -16.43 21.14 -13.39
C GLN A 150 -14.91 21.10 -13.19
N CYS A 151 -14.42 21.85 -12.21
CA CYS A 151 -13.03 21.74 -11.79
C CYS A 151 -12.87 20.46 -10.96
N THR A 152 -12.48 19.37 -11.61
CA THR A 152 -12.15 18.11 -10.95
C THR A 152 -10.88 18.33 -10.10
N GLY A 153 -10.95 17.96 -8.82
CA GLY A 153 -9.89 18.17 -7.83
C GLY A 153 -8.59 17.37 -8.04
N VAL A 154 -8.28 16.96 -9.27
CA VAL A 154 -7.09 16.21 -9.63
C VAL A 154 -6.13 17.14 -10.37
N THR A 155 -5.07 17.56 -9.69
CA THR A 155 -4.02 18.40 -10.28
C THR A 155 -3.04 17.53 -11.07
N VAL A 156 -2.27 18.11 -12.00
CA VAL A 156 -1.16 17.39 -12.67
C VAL A 156 -0.22 16.78 -11.63
N ALA A 157 0.03 17.51 -10.54
CA ALA A 157 0.84 17.04 -9.43
C ALA A 157 0.25 15.79 -8.77
N SER A 158 -1.05 15.75 -8.48
CA SER A 158 -1.68 14.56 -7.88
C SER A 158 -1.69 13.37 -8.85
N ALA A 159 -1.91 13.59 -10.15
CA ALA A 159 -1.83 12.54 -11.16
C ALA A 159 -0.41 11.94 -11.25
N VAL A 160 0.63 12.78 -11.24
CA VAL A 160 2.04 12.34 -11.23
C VAL A 160 2.36 11.56 -9.95
N THR A 161 1.94 12.04 -8.79
CA THR A 161 2.15 11.33 -7.51
C THR A 161 1.44 9.98 -7.49
N ILE A 162 0.21 9.89 -7.99
CA ILE A 162 -0.53 8.62 -8.07
C ILE A 162 0.20 7.67 -9.02
N LEU A 163 0.62 8.14 -10.20
CA LEU A 163 1.31 7.30 -11.18
C LEU A 163 2.65 6.80 -10.63
N ALA A 164 3.48 7.70 -10.11
CA ALA A 164 4.77 7.36 -9.51
C ALA A 164 4.60 6.42 -8.31
N GLY A 165 3.68 6.74 -7.40
CA GLY A 165 3.35 5.91 -6.25
C GLY A 165 2.88 4.51 -6.66
N SER A 166 2.04 4.39 -7.69
CA SER A 166 1.55 3.10 -8.19
C SER A 166 2.68 2.27 -8.81
N LEU A 167 3.55 2.90 -9.61
CA LEU A 167 4.70 2.23 -10.22
C LEU A 167 5.67 1.72 -9.15
N VAL A 168 6.00 2.56 -8.16
CA VAL A 168 6.85 2.20 -7.03
C VAL A 168 6.19 1.08 -6.23
N ALA A 169 4.90 1.19 -5.90
CA ALA A 169 4.18 0.17 -5.14
C ALA A 169 4.20 -1.20 -5.83
N VAL A 170 4.00 -1.26 -7.15
CA VAL A 170 3.89 -2.53 -7.90
C VAL A 170 5.26 -3.16 -8.20
N LEU A 171 6.23 -2.37 -8.63
CA LEU A 171 7.54 -2.88 -9.06
C LEU A 171 8.57 -2.91 -7.93
N GLY A 172 8.46 -1.98 -6.98
CA GLY A 172 9.39 -1.80 -5.89
C GLY A 172 9.63 -3.05 -5.04
N PRO A 173 8.62 -3.87 -4.68
CA PRO A 173 8.87 -5.03 -3.81
C PRO A 173 9.80 -6.05 -4.46
N GLY A 174 9.66 -6.24 -5.78
CA GLY A 174 10.56 -7.09 -6.56
C GLY A 174 11.97 -6.51 -6.66
N LEU A 175 12.09 -5.22 -6.98
CA LEU A 175 13.38 -4.54 -7.14
C LEU A 175 14.16 -4.45 -5.82
N ALA A 176 13.49 -4.06 -4.73
CA ALA A 176 14.07 -4.03 -3.39
C ALA A 176 14.43 -5.43 -2.92
N GLY A 177 13.57 -6.43 -3.17
CA GLY A 177 13.85 -7.83 -2.87
C GLY A 177 15.08 -8.37 -3.61
N LEU A 178 15.29 -7.98 -4.87
CA LEU A 178 16.48 -8.34 -5.64
C LEU A 178 17.76 -7.77 -5.02
N ARG A 179 17.72 -6.49 -4.60
CA ARG A 179 18.86 -5.84 -3.92
C ARG A 179 19.17 -6.48 -2.58
N LEU A 180 18.15 -6.75 -1.78
CA LEU A 180 18.31 -7.43 -0.49
C LEU A 180 18.91 -8.83 -0.64
N ARG A 181 18.55 -9.53 -1.72
CA ARG A 181 19.14 -10.84 -2.03
C ARG A 181 20.60 -10.71 -2.44
N ALA A 182 20.92 -9.80 -3.37
CA ALA A 182 22.29 -9.61 -3.82
C ALA A 182 23.23 -9.29 -2.64
N ALA A 183 22.80 -8.43 -1.72
CA ALA A 183 23.52 -8.09 -0.50
C ALA A 183 23.64 -9.24 0.53
N ALA A 184 22.85 -10.31 0.39
CA ALA A 184 22.94 -11.49 1.26
C ALA A 184 23.86 -12.59 0.68
N GLU A 185 24.24 -12.46 -0.60
CA GLU A 185 25.17 -13.37 -1.29
C GLU A 185 26.62 -12.82 -1.28
N GLU A 186 26.81 -11.55 -0.90
CA GLU A 186 28.11 -10.90 -0.63
C GLU A 186 28.63 -11.21 0.79
#